data_AF-A0A933FXB7-F1
#
_entry.id   AF-A0A933FXB7-F1
#
_cell.length_a   1.000
_cell.length_b   1.000
_cell.length_c   1.000
_cell.angle_alpha   90.00
_cell.angle_beta   90.00
_cell.angle_gamma   90.00
#
_symmetry.space_group_name_H-M   'P 1'
#
loop_
_entity.id
_entity.type
_entity.pdbx_description
1 polymer ?
#
loop_
_entity_poly.entity_id
_entity_poly.type
_entity_poly.pdbx_seq_one_letter_code
_entity_poly.pdbx_strand_id
1 'polypeptide(L)'
;ITSVVKDFQFFVCEKWRLASDRQGSGNTANIGSITWIEDILAGNGVFAKLGEEWFDEYWMNYGVTTMMKKGKATPIRSVEDFMDFKGGDKSKIVRMRSKKKSRDEENSCE
;
A
#
# COMPACT_ATOMS: atom_id res chain seq x y z
N ILE A 1 -0.56 37.80 13.80
CA ILE A 1 -1.14 36.45 13.89
C ILE A 1 0.00 35.46 14.08
N THR A 2 -0.05 34.59 15.07
CA THR A 2 1.00 33.58 15.33
C THR A 2 0.73 32.31 14.53
N SER A 3 1.74 31.76 13.86
CA SER A 3 1.58 30.50 13.11
C SER A 3 1.52 29.29 14.05
N VAL A 4 0.57 28.38 13.79
CA VAL A 4 0.38 27.11 14.53
C VAL A 4 1.08 25.91 13.88
N VAL A 5 1.62 26.06 12.67
CA VAL A 5 2.39 25.04 11.95
C VAL A 5 3.66 25.67 11.36
N LYS A 6 4.76 24.91 11.36
CA LYS A 6 6.08 25.32 10.84
C LYS A 6 6.71 24.12 10.11
N ASP A 7 7.81 24.39 9.40
CA ASP A 7 8.67 23.37 8.79
C ASP A 7 7.97 22.46 7.76
N PHE A 8 7.28 23.09 6.82
CA PHE A 8 6.62 22.37 5.72
C PHE A 8 7.64 21.73 4.77
N GLN A 9 7.38 20.48 4.43
CA GLN A 9 8.08 19.78 3.35
C GLN A 9 7.10 19.53 2.20
N PHE A 10 7.51 19.89 0.99
CA PHE A 10 6.75 19.67 -0.22
C PHE A 10 7.46 18.64 -1.10
N PHE A 11 6.71 17.76 -1.72
CA PHE A 11 7.23 16.77 -2.66
C PHE A 11 6.17 16.49 -3.73
N VAL A 12 6.62 15.93 -4.86
CA VAL A 12 5.75 15.52 -5.96
C VAL A 12 6.10 14.07 -6.29
N CYS A 13 5.07 13.24 -6.40
CA CYS A 13 5.20 11.84 -6.77
C CYS A 13 3.89 11.38 -7.40
N GLU A 14 3.98 10.38 -8.25
CA GLU A 14 2.81 9.75 -8.84
C GLU A 14 2.00 9.02 -7.75
N LYS A 15 0.67 9.02 -7.89
CA LYS A 15 -0.23 8.42 -6.90
C LYS A 15 0.06 6.93 -6.68
N TRP A 16 0.26 6.18 -7.77
CA TRP A 16 0.49 4.73 -7.72
C TRP A 16 1.79 4.37 -6.96
N ARG A 17 2.80 5.25 -7.00
CA ARG A 17 4.06 5.12 -6.24
C ARG A 17 3.93 5.38 -4.74
N LEU A 18 2.82 6.00 -4.30
CA LEU A 18 2.54 6.26 -2.89
C LEU A 18 1.43 5.35 -2.34
N ALA A 19 0.73 4.63 -3.20
CA ALA A 19 -0.41 3.81 -2.82
C ALA A 19 0.00 2.59 -1.99
N SER A 20 -0.87 2.27 -1.03
CA SER A 20 -0.91 0.98 -0.35
C SER A 20 -1.90 0.04 -1.02
N ASP A 21 -1.93 -1.22 -0.60
CA ASP A 21 -2.98 -2.19 -0.95
C ASP A 21 -4.18 -2.16 0.03
N ARG A 22 -4.32 -1.08 0.81
CA ARG A 22 -5.37 -0.95 1.83
C ARG A 22 -6.21 0.29 1.62
N GLN A 23 -7.47 0.22 2.04
CA GLN A 23 -8.38 1.37 2.02
C GLN A 23 -7.92 2.42 3.04
N GLY A 24 -8.05 3.69 2.67
CA GLY A 24 -7.74 4.83 3.53
C GLY A 24 -8.84 5.17 4.54
N SER A 25 -10.08 4.77 4.27
CA SER A 25 -11.23 4.97 5.17
C SER A 25 -12.24 3.83 5.06
N GLY A 26 -12.97 3.55 6.14
CA GLY A 26 -13.93 2.43 6.19
C GLY A 26 -15.33 2.76 5.65
N ASN A 27 -15.74 4.03 5.69
CA ASN A 27 -17.07 4.50 5.28
C ASN A 27 -17.10 5.11 3.87
N THR A 28 -15.97 5.60 3.39
CA THR A 28 -15.78 6.13 2.03
C THR A 28 -14.70 5.31 1.33
N ALA A 29 -14.90 4.99 0.05
CA ALA A 29 -14.00 4.14 -0.74
C ALA A 29 -12.73 4.89 -1.19
N ASN A 30 -11.88 5.28 -0.23
CA ASN A 30 -10.61 5.95 -0.50
C ASN A 30 -9.46 4.93 -0.58
N ILE A 31 -8.54 5.16 -1.50
CA ILE A 31 -7.26 4.44 -1.61
C ILE A 31 -6.33 4.94 -0.51
N GLY A 32 -5.79 4.04 0.31
CA GLY A 32 -4.82 4.39 1.35
C GLY A 32 -3.41 4.55 0.79
N SER A 33 -2.61 5.43 1.40
CA SER A 33 -1.19 5.58 1.08
C SER A 33 -0.29 4.81 2.06
N ILE A 34 0.97 4.64 1.69
CA ILE A 34 2.04 4.32 2.64
C ILE A 34 2.20 5.44 3.67
N THR A 35 2.81 5.12 4.81
CA THR A 35 2.85 6.04 5.98
C THR A 35 4.26 6.35 6.49
N TRP A 36 5.29 5.70 5.95
CA TRP A 36 6.67 5.93 6.36
C TRP A 36 7.30 7.05 5.54
N ILE A 37 7.81 8.10 6.20
CA ILE A 37 8.25 9.35 5.55
C ILE A 37 9.32 9.09 4.49
N GLU A 38 10.33 8.28 4.80
CA GLU A 38 11.40 7.98 3.84
C GLU A 38 10.88 7.25 2.59
N ASP A 39 9.90 6.34 2.75
CA ASP A 39 9.30 5.64 1.61
C ASP A 39 8.40 6.57 0.80
N ILE A 40 7.71 7.52 1.46
CA ILE A 40 6.92 8.55 0.80
C ILE A 40 7.82 9.42 -0.08
N LEU A 41 8.94 9.90 0.46
CA LEU A 41 9.90 10.74 -0.28
C LEU A 41 10.58 9.97 -1.42
N ALA A 42 10.81 8.67 -1.26
CA ALA A 42 11.36 7.81 -2.30
C ALA A 42 10.33 7.31 -3.33
N GLY A 43 9.03 7.53 -3.09
CA GLY A 43 7.96 6.93 -3.90
C GLY A 43 8.03 5.40 -3.92
N ASN A 44 8.29 4.79 -2.76
CA ASN A 44 8.51 3.36 -2.56
C ASN A 44 7.24 2.67 -2.01
N GLY A 45 6.10 2.96 -2.63
CA GLY A 45 4.81 2.35 -2.32
C GLY A 45 4.70 0.90 -2.80
N VAL A 46 3.59 0.25 -2.44
CA VAL A 46 3.37 -1.18 -2.70
C VAL A 46 3.51 -1.53 -4.19
N PHE A 47 3.05 -0.63 -5.05
CA PHE A 47 3.06 -0.78 -6.51
C PHE A 47 4.29 -0.17 -7.19
N ALA A 48 5.24 0.41 -6.45
CA ALA A 48 6.36 1.17 -7.03
C ALA A 48 7.24 0.35 -8.00
N LYS A 49 7.38 -0.97 -7.77
CA LYS A 49 8.10 -1.90 -8.65
C LYS A 49 7.20 -2.69 -9.60
N LEU A 50 5.88 -2.60 -9.42
CA LEU A 50 4.88 -3.27 -10.24
C LEU A 50 4.47 -2.39 -11.43
N GLY A 51 4.33 -1.08 -11.20
CA GLY A 51 3.89 -0.11 -12.19
C GLY A 51 2.41 0.29 -12.03
N GLU A 52 2.03 1.32 -12.78
CA GLU A 52 0.69 1.93 -12.76
C GLU A 52 -0.42 0.97 -13.18
N GLU A 53 -0.19 0.15 -14.21
CA GLU A 53 -1.20 -0.80 -14.71
C GLU A 53 -1.69 -1.77 -13.62
N TRP A 54 -0.78 -2.26 -12.79
CA TRP A 54 -1.11 -3.14 -11.67
C TRP A 54 -1.87 -2.41 -10.57
N PHE A 55 -1.54 -1.14 -10.32
CA PHE A 55 -2.24 -0.30 -9.37
C PHE A 55 -3.69 -0.06 -9.81
N ASP A 56 -3.89 0.36 -11.06
CA ASP A 56 -5.21 0.67 -11.60
C ASP A 56 -6.10 -0.57 -11.60
N GLU A 57 -5.59 -1.69 -12.12
CA GLU A 57 -6.38 -2.92 -12.20
C GLU A 57 -6.72 -3.49 -10.84
N TYR A 58 -5.77 -3.44 -9.89
CA TYR A 58 -6.03 -3.85 -8.51
C TYR A 58 -7.17 -3.03 -7.89
N TRP A 59 -7.10 -1.70 -8.00
CA TRP A 59 -8.06 -0.81 -7.36
C TRP A 59 -9.42 -0.77 -8.06
N MET A 60 -9.48 -0.94 -9.38
CA MET A 60 -10.74 -1.12 -10.11
C MET A 60 -11.48 -2.39 -9.69
N ASN A 61 -10.74 -3.44 -9.31
CA ASN A 61 -11.28 -4.76 -8.96
C ASN A 61 -11.35 -5.03 -7.45
N TYR A 62 -10.89 -4.08 -6.63
CA TYR A 62 -10.76 -4.25 -5.18
C TYR A 62 -12.11 -4.58 -4.53
N GLY A 63 -12.19 -5.75 -3.89
CA GLY A 63 -13.40 -6.20 -3.22
C GLY A 63 -14.54 -6.68 -4.12
N VAL A 64 -14.41 -6.54 -5.45
CA VAL A 64 -15.39 -7.00 -6.45
C VAL A 64 -14.99 -8.37 -6.99
N THR A 65 -13.73 -8.52 -7.40
CA THR A 65 -13.21 -9.80 -7.88
C THR A 65 -13.11 -10.79 -6.73
N THR A 66 -13.56 -12.01 -6.95
CA THR A 66 -13.49 -13.09 -5.96
C THR A 66 -12.56 -14.19 -6.46
N MET A 67 -11.86 -14.82 -5.51
CA MET A 67 -11.04 -15.99 -5.77
C MET A 67 -11.46 -17.14 -4.84
N MET A 68 -11.21 -18.37 -5.27
CA MET A 68 -11.48 -19.55 -4.46
C MET A 68 -10.33 -19.79 -3.49
N LYS A 69 -10.57 -19.56 -2.20
CA LYS A 69 -9.60 -19.81 -1.13
C LYS A 69 -10.19 -20.84 -0.18
N LYS A 70 -9.55 -22.01 -0.07
CA LYS A 70 -10.02 -23.13 0.77
C LYS A 70 -11.48 -23.54 0.49
N GLY A 71 -11.86 -23.59 -0.79
CA GLY A 71 -13.22 -23.97 -1.21
C GLY A 71 -14.30 -22.89 -1.02
N LYS A 72 -13.94 -21.68 -0.58
CA LYS A 72 -14.87 -20.55 -0.43
C LYS A 72 -14.51 -19.40 -1.37
N ALA A 73 -15.51 -18.85 -2.05
CA ALA A 73 -15.37 -17.60 -2.80
C ALA A 73 -15.12 -16.44 -1.83
N THR A 74 -13.94 -15.83 -1.92
CA THR A 74 -13.49 -14.75 -1.06
C THR A 74 -13.11 -13.54 -1.92
N PRO A 75 -13.58 -12.32 -1.59
CA PRO A 75 -13.20 -11.12 -2.33
C PRO A 75 -11.72 -10.80 -2.16
N ILE A 76 -11.06 -10.40 -3.24
CA ILE A 76 -9.65 -10.02 -3.25
C ILE A 76 -9.52 -8.63 -2.61
N ARG A 77 -8.75 -8.56 -1.52
CA ARG A 77 -8.51 -7.33 -0.75
C ARG A 77 -7.04 -7.13 -0.35
N SER A 78 -6.15 -7.93 -0.93
CA SER A 78 -4.71 -7.82 -0.74
C SER A 78 -4.02 -7.92 -2.09
N VAL A 79 -2.93 -7.19 -2.28
CA VAL A 79 -2.20 -7.26 -3.55
C VAL A 79 -1.58 -8.65 -3.76
N GLU A 80 -1.23 -9.35 -2.68
CA GLU A 80 -0.70 -10.71 -2.73
C GLU A 80 -1.73 -11.71 -3.27
N ASP A 81 -2.97 -11.64 -2.78
CA ASP A 81 -4.08 -12.46 -3.30
C ASP A 81 -4.40 -12.10 -4.76
N PHE A 82 -4.27 -10.82 -5.13
CA PHE A 82 -4.45 -10.38 -6.51
C PHE A 82 -3.36 -10.92 -7.45
N MET A 83 -2.10 -10.98 -6.99
CA MET A 83 -1.02 -11.61 -7.73
C MET A 83 -1.26 -13.10 -7.91
N ASP A 84 -1.73 -13.80 -6.87
CA ASP A 84 -2.10 -15.22 -6.99
C ASP A 84 -3.21 -15.44 -8.01
N PHE A 85 -4.21 -14.56 -8.02
CA PHE A 85 -5.32 -14.65 -8.94
C PHE A 85 -4.90 -14.41 -10.40
N LYS A 86 -4.05 -13.41 -10.65
CA LYS A 86 -3.63 -13.03 -12.00
C LYS A 86 -2.39 -13.77 -12.52
N GLY A 87 -1.67 -14.50 -11.65
CA GLY A 87 -0.40 -15.16 -11.98
C GLY A 87 0.78 -14.19 -12.05
N GLY A 88 0.78 -13.16 -11.21
CA GLY A 88 1.83 -12.13 -11.16
C GLY A 88 3.03 -12.51 -10.28
N ASP A 89 4.14 -11.80 -10.49
CA ASP A 89 5.36 -11.98 -9.70
C ASP A 89 5.31 -11.23 -8.37
N LYS A 90 5.10 -11.97 -7.28
CA LYS A 90 5.03 -11.43 -5.91
C LYS A 90 6.33 -10.80 -5.43
N SER A 91 7.48 -11.14 -6.02
CA SER A 91 8.78 -10.58 -5.59
C SER A 91 8.88 -9.07 -5.82
N LYS A 92 8.04 -8.55 -6.72
CA LYS A 92 7.93 -7.12 -7.03
C LYS A 92 7.04 -6.35 -6.06
N ILE A 93 6.30 -7.00 -5.17
CA ILE A 93 5.51 -6.31 -4.16
C ILE A 93 6.45 -5.65 -3.14
N VAL A 94 6.32 -4.34 -2.97
CA VAL A 94 7.08 -3.63 -1.93
C VAL A 94 6.36 -3.81 -0.59
N ARG A 95 7.08 -4.35 0.40
CA ARG A 95 6.54 -4.49 1.76
C ARG A 95 6.52 -3.15 2.48
N MET A 96 5.34 -2.75 2.94
CA MET A 96 5.19 -1.51 3.72
C MET A 96 5.88 -1.59 5.08
N ARG A 97 6.66 -0.56 5.41
CA ARG A 97 7.14 -0.33 6.77
C ARG A 97 6.00 0.21 7.64
N SER A 98 5.92 -0.24 8.90
CA SER A 98 4.94 0.27 9.86
C SER A 98 5.64 0.70 11.15
N LYS A 99 5.12 1.74 11.81
CA LYS A 99 5.65 2.25 13.09
C LYS A 99 5.68 1.21 14.22
N LYS A 100 4.88 0.15 14.13
CA LYS A 100 4.89 -0.94 15.12
C LYS A 100 6.08 -1.87 14.91
N LYS A 101 6.43 -2.13 13.66
CA LYS A 101 7.49 -3.08 13.29
C LYS A 101 8.90 -2.56 13.60
N SER A 102 9.13 -1.25 13.53
CA SER A 102 10.43 -0.66 13.89
C SER A 102 10.76 -0.79 15.38
N ARG A 103 9.76 -0.78 16.28
CA ARG A 103 9.99 -0.98 17.72
C ARG A 103 10.42 -2.41 18.06
N ASP A 104 9.91 -3.40 17.33
CA ASP A 104 10.27 -4.80 17.56
C ASP A 104 11.67 -5.12 17.01
N GLU A 105 12.10 -4.46 15.93
CA GLU A 105 13.46 -4.57 15.36
C GLU A 105 14.51 -3.80 16.19
N GLU A 106 14.14 -2.66 16.81
CA GLU A 106 14.99 -1.97 17.79
C GLU A 106 15.14 -2.76 19.10
N ASN A 107 14.08 -3.42 19.57
CA ASN A 107 14.11 -4.22 20.81
C ASN A 107 14.67 -5.64 20.67
N SER A 108 15.05 -6.09 19.46
CA SER A 108 15.69 -7.40 19.28
C SER A 108 17.23 -7.34 19.34
N CYS A 109 17.80 -6.15 19.60
CA CYS A 109 19.24 -5.93 19.74
C CYS A 109 19.66 -5.55 21.18
N GLU A 110 18.79 -5.77 22.17
CA GLU A 110 19.15 -5.82 23.61
C GLU A 110 19.02 -7.25 24.13
#